data_AF-A0A9P6X005-F1
#
_entry.id   AF-A0A9P6X005-F1
#
_cell.length_a   1.000
_cell.length_b   1.000
_cell.length_c   1.000
_cell.angle_alpha   90.00
_cell.angle_beta   90.00
_cell.angle_gamma   90.00
#
_symmetry.space_group_name_H-M   'P 1'
#
loop_
_entity.id
_entity.type
_entity.pdbx_description
1 polymer ?
#
loop_
_entity_poly.entity_id
_entity_poly.type
_entity_poly.pdbx_seq_one_letter_code
_entity_poly.pdbx_strand_id
1 'polypeptide(L)'
;MMKFRLDPFPRFTELALNSLFNARILIFSVVVAKITLDRLYRYAVIINPLGIDENGEAMLDILEYQSPSSANDVFYALNSYGPKGRQAYLTYLFYDVIFVLSRTVPFTVLCSYAYKKAPQAVRPGVWMPLLNTAVDLLESFLLFVLLKLFPTRVEGLELLTAYVIQLKWLTFKATLAIMFISLFVGIYYAFHSLLADSVLMEKDRKQKSNARENVQNVLHQSAARRAAAAKKDS
;
A
#
# COMPACT_ATOMS: atom_id res chain seq x y z
N MET A 1 10.80 -8.15 29.09
CA MET A 1 11.48 -8.36 27.80
C MET A 1 10.60 -7.77 26.70
N MET A 2 10.95 -6.61 26.13
CA MET A 2 10.18 -6.03 25.01
C MET A 2 10.28 -6.98 23.81
N LYS A 3 9.15 -7.54 23.37
CA LYS A 3 9.09 -8.28 22.11
C LYS A 3 9.31 -7.27 20.99
N PHE A 4 10.46 -7.36 20.30
CA PHE A 4 10.78 -6.55 19.13
C PHE A 4 9.63 -6.65 18.11
N ARG A 5 9.12 -5.50 17.66
CA ARG A 5 8.08 -5.37 16.65
C ARG A 5 8.42 -4.22 15.73
N LEU A 6 8.31 -4.45 14.42
CA LEU A 6 8.46 -3.41 13.40
C LEU A 6 7.28 -2.42 13.38
N ASP A 7 6.10 -2.83 13.88
CA ASP A 7 4.95 -1.94 14.03
C ASP A 7 5.00 -1.21 15.39
N PRO A 8 5.24 0.11 15.40
CA PRO A 8 5.23 0.91 16.62
C PRO A 8 3.82 1.12 17.20
N PHE A 9 2.75 0.94 16.41
CA PHE A 9 1.36 1.25 16.81
C PHE A 9 0.37 0.10 16.50
N PRO A 10 0.58 -1.11 17.05
CA PRO A 10 -0.16 -2.31 16.64
C PRO A 10 -1.68 -2.25 16.86
N ARG A 11 -2.14 -1.59 17.93
CA ARG A 11 -3.59 -1.44 18.20
C ARG A 11 -4.26 -0.53 17.17
N PHE A 12 -3.57 0.54 16.77
CA PHE A 12 -4.08 1.46 15.76
C PHE A 12 -4.10 0.81 14.38
N THR A 13 -3.02 0.08 14.02
CA THR A 13 -2.96 -0.74 12.81
C THR A 13 -4.15 -1.70 12.73
N GLU A 14 -4.46 -2.43 13.80
CA GLU A 14 -5.57 -3.38 13.81
C GLU A 14 -6.94 -2.71 13.62
N LEU A 15 -7.19 -1.58 14.30
CA LEU A 15 -8.42 -0.80 14.13
C LEU A 15 -8.57 -0.23 12.72
N ALA A 16 -7.49 0.34 12.17
CA ALA A 16 -7.48 0.86 10.82
C ALA A 16 -7.76 -0.24 9.79
N LEU A 17 -7.12 -1.39 9.94
CA LEU A 17 -7.27 -2.50 8.99
C LEU A 17 -8.66 -3.12 8.99
N ASN A 18 -9.31 -3.26 10.15
CA ASN A 18 -10.68 -3.79 10.21
C ASN A 18 -11.67 -2.97 9.37
N SER A 19 -11.45 -1.65 9.29
CA SER A 19 -12.27 -0.77 8.46
C SER A 19 -11.81 -0.77 7.00
N LEU A 20 -10.50 -0.74 6.75
CA LEU A 20 -9.92 -0.64 5.40
C LEU A 20 -10.02 -1.92 4.57
N PHE A 21 -10.18 -3.10 5.21
CA PHE A 21 -10.40 -4.37 4.50
C PHE A 21 -11.82 -4.53 3.93
N ASN A 22 -12.70 -3.56 4.13
CA ASN A 22 -14.00 -3.57 3.47
C ASN A 22 -13.82 -3.36 1.94
N ALA A 23 -14.15 -4.39 1.16
CA ALA A 23 -14.01 -4.37 -0.30
C ALA A 23 -14.73 -3.18 -0.97
N ARG A 24 -15.87 -2.72 -0.40
CA ARG A 24 -16.60 -1.56 -0.93
C ARG A 24 -15.79 -0.27 -0.77
N ILE A 25 -15.16 -0.07 0.39
CA ILE A 25 -14.31 1.09 0.67
C ILE A 25 -13.07 1.06 -0.22
N LEU A 26 -12.45 -0.12 -0.37
CA LEU A 26 -11.29 -0.29 -1.24
C LEU A 26 -11.62 0.04 -2.70
N ILE A 27 -12.67 -0.56 -3.27
CA ILE A 27 -13.08 -0.28 -4.66
C ILE A 27 -13.42 1.19 -4.84
N PHE A 28 -14.22 1.76 -3.92
CA PHE A 28 -14.56 3.19 -3.96
C PHE A 28 -13.31 4.07 -3.94
N SER A 29 -12.36 3.80 -3.04
CA SER A 29 -11.11 4.57 -2.93
C SER A 29 -10.26 4.49 -4.21
N VAL A 30 -10.18 3.32 -4.84
CA VAL A 30 -9.43 3.13 -6.10
C VAL A 30 -10.09 3.90 -7.24
N VAL A 31 -11.43 3.84 -7.34
CA VAL A 31 -12.18 4.58 -8.37
C VAL A 31 -12.01 6.10 -8.18
N VAL A 32 -12.15 6.58 -6.95
CA VAL A 32 -11.96 8.00 -6.62
C VAL A 32 -10.54 8.43 -6.96
N ALA A 33 -9.52 7.67 -6.54
CA ALA A 33 -8.11 7.95 -6.82
C ALA A 33 -7.84 8.05 -8.32
N LYS A 34 -8.43 7.16 -9.13
CA LYS A 34 -8.28 7.20 -10.60
C LYS A 34 -8.93 8.45 -11.20
N ILE A 35 -10.16 8.76 -10.80
CA ILE A 35 -10.88 9.94 -11.29
C ILE A 35 -10.13 11.23 -10.93
N THR A 36 -9.63 11.34 -9.69
CA THR A 36 -8.87 12.51 -9.26
C THR A 36 -7.54 12.61 -9.98
N LEU A 37 -6.84 11.50 -10.21
CA LEU A 37 -5.61 11.49 -10.99
C LEU A 37 -5.83 12.01 -12.42
N ASP A 38 -6.93 11.60 -13.07
CA ASP A 38 -7.28 12.11 -14.40
C ASP A 38 -7.60 13.61 -14.40
N ARG A 39 -8.16 14.13 -13.30
CA ARG A 39 -8.36 15.57 -13.11
C ARG A 39 -7.04 16.29 -12.88
N LEU A 40 -6.14 15.74 -12.07
CA LEU A 40 -4.81 16.30 -11.82
C LEU A 40 -4.04 16.47 -13.12
N TYR A 41 -3.97 15.45 -13.98
CA TYR A 41 -3.33 15.56 -15.29
C TYR A 41 -3.92 16.66 -16.17
N ARG A 42 -5.25 16.83 -16.17
CA ARG A 42 -5.88 17.91 -16.95
C ARG A 42 -5.50 19.30 -16.44
N TYR A 43 -5.44 19.48 -15.12
CA TYR A 43 -5.04 20.76 -14.54
C TYR A 43 -3.52 21.00 -14.63
N ALA A 44 -2.72 19.95 -14.58
CA ALA A 44 -1.27 20.01 -14.77
C ALA A 44 -0.90 20.66 -16.10
N VAL A 45 -1.56 20.27 -17.21
CA VAL A 45 -1.38 20.88 -18.53
C VAL A 45 -1.70 22.39 -18.54
N ILE A 46 -2.67 22.82 -17.73
CA ILE A 46 -3.08 24.23 -17.64
C ILE A 46 -2.06 25.05 -16.84
N ILE A 47 -1.57 24.47 -15.75
CA ILE A 47 -0.62 25.11 -14.82
C ILE A 47 0.78 25.16 -15.43
N ASN A 48 1.15 24.10 -16.16
CA ASN A 48 2.46 23.84 -16.72
C ASN A 48 2.39 23.62 -18.24
N PRO A 49 1.97 24.62 -19.04
CA PRO A 49 1.79 24.44 -20.48
C PRO A 49 3.09 24.12 -21.23
N LEU A 50 4.25 24.39 -20.62
CA LEU A 50 5.58 24.07 -21.12
C LEU A 50 6.31 23.03 -20.26
N GLY A 51 5.67 22.53 -19.19
CA GLY A 51 6.24 21.50 -18.33
C GLY A 51 6.08 20.15 -19.00
N ILE A 52 6.97 19.86 -19.93
CA ILE A 52 7.04 18.61 -20.65
C ILE A 52 8.22 17.82 -20.08
N ASP A 53 8.00 16.55 -19.74
CA ASP A 53 9.06 15.66 -19.27
C ASP A 53 10.05 15.31 -20.40
N GLU A 54 11.10 14.55 -20.06
CA GLU A 54 12.11 14.13 -21.05
C GLU A 54 11.52 13.28 -22.20
N ASN A 55 10.29 12.77 -22.05
CA ASN A 55 9.60 11.92 -23.01
C ASN A 55 8.53 12.65 -23.83
N GLY A 56 8.30 13.94 -23.61
CA GLY A 56 7.24 14.66 -24.33
C GLY A 56 5.89 14.69 -23.61
N GLU A 57 5.79 14.16 -22.40
CA GLU A 57 4.55 14.06 -21.62
C GLU A 57 4.36 15.23 -20.64
N ALA A 58 3.11 15.57 -20.34
CA ALA A 58 2.82 16.68 -19.43
C ALA A 58 3.24 16.35 -17.97
N MET A 59 4.10 17.19 -17.39
CA MET A 59 4.49 17.11 -15.99
C MET A 59 3.32 17.46 -15.07
N LEU A 60 3.03 16.57 -14.12
CA LEU A 60 1.99 16.73 -13.09
C LEU A 60 2.18 18.03 -12.28
N ASP A 61 3.41 18.26 -11.79
CA ASP A 61 3.78 19.54 -11.18
C ASP A 61 5.28 19.85 -11.37
N ILE A 62 5.58 21.00 -11.97
CA ILE A 62 6.94 21.52 -12.13
C ILE A 62 7.61 21.74 -10.76
N LEU A 63 6.88 22.19 -9.75
CA LEU A 63 7.46 22.49 -8.44
C LEU A 63 7.86 21.20 -7.72
N GLU A 64 7.09 20.13 -7.85
CA GLU A 64 7.51 18.80 -7.36
C GLU A 64 8.65 18.20 -8.18
N TYR A 65 8.64 18.38 -9.51
CA TYR A 65 9.66 17.82 -10.41
C TYR A 65 11.03 18.47 -10.22
N GLN A 66 11.07 19.78 -10.00
CA GLN A 66 12.31 20.53 -9.80
C GLN A 66 12.98 20.27 -8.45
N SER A 67 12.31 19.56 -7.53
CA SER A 67 12.84 19.20 -6.21
C SER A 67 13.48 20.40 -5.49
N PRO A 68 12.70 21.46 -5.17
CA PRO A 68 13.20 22.72 -4.65
C PRO A 68 14.01 22.52 -3.37
N SER A 69 15.09 23.29 -3.26
CA SER A 69 16.02 23.23 -2.13
C SER A 69 16.13 24.54 -1.36
N SER A 70 15.61 25.63 -1.92
CA SER A 70 15.63 26.96 -1.33
C SER A 70 14.26 27.64 -1.38
N ALA A 71 14.07 28.66 -0.53
CA ALA A 71 12.88 29.52 -0.54
C ALA A 71 12.68 30.20 -1.91
N ASN A 72 13.78 30.59 -2.56
CA ASN A 72 13.74 31.22 -3.88
C ASN A 72 13.21 30.27 -4.95
N ASP A 73 13.58 28.99 -4.91
CA ASP A 73 13.09 28.00 -5.89
C ASP A 73 11.55 27.91 -5.83
N VAL A 74 11.00 27.86 -4.62
CA VAL A 74 9.55 27.83 -4.39
C VAL A 74 8.89 29.12 -4.90
N PHE A 75 9.41 30.29 -4.52
CA PHE A 75 8.83 31.56 -4.96
C PHE A 75 8.87 31.74 -6.48
N TYR A 76 10.00 31.43 -7.13
CA TYR A 76 10.15 31.57 -8.57
C TYR A 76 9.27 30.59 -9.34
N ALA A 77 9.09 29.36 -8.84
CA ALA A 77 8.14 28.42 -9.40
C ALA A 77 6.70 28.95 -9.29
N LEU A 78 6.26 29.42 -8.12
CA LEU A 78 4.93 30.02 -7.94
C LEU A 78 4.73 31.29 -8.80
N ASN A 79 5.78 32.08 -8.99
CA ASN A 79 5.73 33.25 -9.85
C ASN A 79 5.55 32.88 -11.33
N SER A 80 6.22 31.80 -11.78
CA SER A 80 6.21 31.33 -13.17
C SER A 80 4.83 30.92 -13.69
N TYR A 81 3.94 30.43 -12.83
CA TYR A 81 2.57 30.04 -13.20
C TYR A 81 1.70 31.22 -13.67
N GLY A 82 2.09 32.46 -13.34
CA GLY A 82 1.28 33.65 -13.60
C GLY A 82 -0.06 33.66 -12.83
N PRO A 83 -0.88 34.72 -12.99
CA PRO A 83 -2.12 34.87 -12.22
C PRO A 83 -3.15 33.77 -12.48
N LYS A 84 -3.35 33.39 -13.76
CA LYS A 84 -4.31 32.33 -14.14
C LYS A 84 -3.83 30.94 -13.72
N GLY A 85 -2.53 30.64 -13.87
CA GLY A 85 -1.97 29.35 -13.45
C GLY A 85 -2.06 29.17 -11.93
N ARG A 86 -1.78 30.21 -11.13
CA ARG A 86 -1.97 30.16 -9.66
C ARG A 86 -3.42 29.88 -9.25
N GLN A 87 -4.40 30.44 -9.95
CA GLN A 87 -5.81 30.14 -9.69
C GLN A 87 -6.18 28.70 -10.06
N ALA A 88 -5.68 28.19 -11.19
CA ALA A 88 -5.83 26.79 -11.57
C ALA A 88 -5.13 25.86 -10.55
N TYR A 89 -3.97 26.26 -10.02
CA TYR A 89 -3.21 25.52 -9.02
C TYR A 89 -3.99 25.32 -7.72
N LEU A 90 -4.77 26.31 -7.27
CA LEU A 90 -5.66 26.13 -6.11
C LEU A 90 -6.71 25.01 -6.34
N THR A 91 -7.18 24.87 -7.58
CA THR A 91 -8.12 23.79 -7.94
C THR A 91 -7.40 22.45 -8.05
N TYR A 92 -6.17 22.44 -8.58
CA TYR A 92 -5.29 21.27 -8.59
C TYR A 92 -5.03 20.75 -7.19
N LEU A 93 -4.65 21.62 -6.23
CA LEU A 93 -4.44 21.25 -4.83
C LEU A 93 -5.66 20.59 -4.18
N PHE A 94 -6.87 21.04 -4.51
CA PHE A 94 -8.08 20.41 -4.01
C PHE A 94 -8.23 18.96 -4.50
N TYR A 95 -7.97 18.71 -5.79
CA TYR A 95 -7.97 17.35 -6.32
C TYR A 95 -6.81 16.52 -5.77
N ASP A 96 -5.67 17.14 -5.46
CA ASP A 96 -4.50 16.46 -4.91
C ASP A 96 -4.79 15.94 -3.50
N VAL A 97 -5.43 16.75 -2.65
CA VAL A 97 -5.88 16.31 -1.32
C VAL A 97 -6.82 15.10 -1.41
N ILE A 98 -7.79 15.10 -2.32
CA ILE A 98 -8.71 13.96 -2.49
C ILE A 98 -7.95 12.74 -3.03
N PHE A 99 -7.03 12.94 -3.97
CA PHE A 99 -6.19 11.88 -4.51
C PHE A 99 -5.32 11.24 -3.43
N VAL A 100 -4.65 12.05 -2.62
CA VAL A 100 -3.83 11.62 -1.49
C VAL A 100 -4.65 10.80 -0.49
N LEU A 101 -5.81 11.29 -0.07
CA LEU A 101 -6.68 10.56 0.87
C LEU A 101 -7.19 9.23 0.29
N SER A 102 -7.54 9.22 -1.00
CA SER A 102 -8.07 8.04 -1.67
C SER A 102 -7.00 7.00 -1.99
N ARG A 103 -5.76 7.39 -2.33
CA ARG A 103 -4.63 6.47 -2.57
C ARG A 103 -4.08 5.84 -1.30
N THR A 104 -4.24 6.48 -0.14
CA THR A 104 -3.77 5.93 1.15
C THR A 104 -4.41 4.60 1.47
N VAL A 105 -5.70 4.43 1.14
CA VAL A 105 -6.45 3.19 1.40
C VAL A 105 -5.83 1.97 0.70
N PRO A 106 -5.71 1.92 -0.64
CA PRO A 106 -5.12 0.77 -1.33
C PRO A 106 -3.66 0.53 -0.93
N PHE A 107 -2.86 1.57 -0.71
CA PHE A 107 -1.47 1.40 -0.24
C PHE A 107 -1.40 0.77 1.14
N THR A 108 -2.24 1.22 2.07
CA THR A 108 -2.32 0.67 3.43
C THR A 108 -2.78 -0.79 3.41
N VAL A 109 -3.79 -1.10 2.58
CA VAL A 109 -4.28 -2.48 2.40
C VAL A 109 -3.21 -3.38 1.80
N LEU A 110 -2.51 -2.96 0.74
CA LEU A 110 -1.45 -3.74 0.12
C LEU A 110 -0.29 -4.03 1.09
N CYS A 111 0.19 -3.00 1.79
CA CYS A 111 1.29 -3.13 2.75
C CYS A 111 0.92 -4.02 3.94
N SER A 112 -0.37 -4.15 4.27
CA SER A 112 -0.80 -4.91 5.45
C SER A 112 -1.31 -6.31 5.12
N TYR A 113 -2.00 -6.47 3.98
CA TYR A 113 -2.54 -7.74 3.53
C TYR A 113 -1.44 -8.78 3.32
N ALA A 114 -0.31 -8.35 2.75
CA ALA A 114 0.80 -9.24 2.45
C ALA A 114 1.44 -9.87 3.71
N TYR A 115 1.31 -9.21 4.85
CA TYR A 115 1.82 -9.70 6.14
C TYR A 115 0.79 -10.46 6.98
N LYS A 116 -0.41 -10.73 6.46
CA LYS A 116 -1.47 -11.42 7.21
C LYS A 116 -1.03 -12.78 7.75
N LYS A 117 -0.23 -13.52 6.97
CA LYS A 117 0.36 -14.82 7.34
C LYS A 117 1.74 -14.71 8.01
N ALA A 118 2.35 -13.52 8.03
CA ALA A 118 3.67 -13.30 8.60
C ALA A 118 3.61 -13.14 10.14
N PRO A 119 4.68 -13.50 10.88
CA PRO A 119 4.79 -13.26 12.31
C PRO A 119 4.62 -11.79 12.67
N GLN A 120 4.04 -11.48 13.85
CA GLN A 120 3.80 -10.10 14.29
C GLN A 120 5.08 -9.25 14.38
N ALA A 121 6.24 -9.87 14.61
CA ALA A 121 7.51 -9.17 14.75
C ALA A 121 7.94 -8.45 13.45
N VAL A 122 7.59 -9.01 12.28
CA VAL A 122 8.04 -8.53 10.97
C VAL A 122 7.01 -7.66 10.25
N ARG A 123 5.87 -7.35 10.87
CA ARG A 123 4.82 -6.53 10.26
C ARG A 123 5.20 -5.06 10.38
N PRO A 124 5.34 -4.30 9.27
CA PRO A 124 5.77 -2.90 9.31
C PRO A 124 4.68 -1.95 9.84
N GLY A 125 3.42 -2.41 9.92
CA GLY A 125 2.29 -1.58 10.34
C GLY A 125 1.79 -0.64 9.23
N VAL A 126 0.86 0.25 9.58
CA VAL A 126 0.25 1.22 8.64
C VAL A 126 0.86 2.62 8.72
N TRP A 127 1.80 2.84 9.63
CA TRP A 127 2.28 4.17 10.00
C TRP A 127 3.04 4.88 8.87
N MET A 128 3.80 4.16 8.03
CA MET A 128 4.52 4.82 6.92
C MET A 128 3.58 5.37 5.84
N PRO A 129 2.62 4.60 5.29
CA PRO A 129 1.62 5.15 4.39
C PRO A 129 0.87 6.36 4.98
N LEU A 130 0.59 6.34 6.29
CA LEU A 130 -0.08 7.45 6.96
C LEU A 130 0.84 8.66 7.18
N LEU A 131 2.11 8.43 7.50
CA LEU A 131 3.11 9.50 7.57
C LEU A 131 3.25 10.17 6.22
N ASN A 132 3.35 9.39 5.14
CA ASN A 132 3.38 9.93 3.78
C ASN A 132 2.14 10.80 3.51
N THR A 133 0.96 10.28 3.82
CA THR A 133 -0.31 11.02 3.68
C THR A 133 -0.29 12.33 4.47
N ALA A 134 0.20 12.31 5.71
CA ALA A 134 0.27 13.51 6.54
C ALA A 134 1.23 14.56 5.96
N VAL A 135 2.36 14.12 5.42
CA VAL A 135 3.34 15.00 4.78
C VAL A 135 2.81 15.57 3.46
N ASP A 136 2.13 14.76 2.64
CA ASP A 136 1.44 15.23 1.42
C ASP A 136 0.39 16.31 1.76
N LEU A 137 -0.46 16.08 2.76
CA LEU A 137 -1.49 17.05 3.16
C LEU A 137 -0.89 18.33 3.73
N LEU A 138 0.22 18.23 4.46
CA LEU A 138 0.95 19.39 4.95
C LEU A 138 1.53 20.21 3.79
N GLU A 139 2.08 19.54 2.78
CA GLU A 139 2.58 20.19 1.57
C GLU A 139 1.48 20.92 0.82
N SER A 140 0.34 20.26 0.54
CA SER A 140 -0.79 20.89 -0.13
C SER A 140 -1.31 22.11 0.66
N PHE A 141 -1.33 22.03 1.99
CA PHE A 141 -1.72 23.13 2.86
C PHE A 141 -0.73 24.30 2.79
N LEU A 142 0.57 24.05 2.86
CA LEU A 142 1.59 25.09 2.76
C LEU A 142 1.56 25.79 1.40
N LEU A 143 1.41 25.05 0.31
CA LEU A 143 1.25 25.60 -1.03
C LEU A 143 -0.03 26.43 -1.16
N PHE A 144 -1.13 25.98 -0.57
CA PHE A 144 -2.37 26.77 -0.50
C PHE A 144 -2.15 28.12 0.20
N VAL A 145 -1.49 28.13 1.36
CA VAL A 145 -1.19 29.36 2.11
C VAL A 145 -0.28 30.29 1.29
N LEU A 146 0.79 29.76 0.70
CA LEU A 146 1.71 30.55 -0.13
C LEU A 146 0.99 31.18 -1.34
N LEU A 147 0.12 30.43 -2.02
CA LEU A 147 -0.67 30.94 -3.14
C LEU A 147 -1.66 32.04 -2.72
N LYS A 148 -2.19 31.99 -1.50
CA LYS A 148 -3.07 33.02 -0.95
C LYS A 148 -2.34 34.28 -0.51
N LEU A 149 -1.09 34.16 -0.08
CA LEU A 149 -0.24 35.29 0.30
C LEU A 149 0.44 35.95 -0.90
N PHE A 150 0.59 35.24 -2.01
CA PHE A 150 1.26 35.71 -3.22
C PHE A 150 0.66 37.04 -3.72
N PRO A 151 1.48 38.06 -4.08
CA PRO A 151 2.94 38.03 -4.26
C PRO A 151 3.77 38.35 -3.01
N THR A 152 3.15 38.44 -1.84
CA THR A 152 3.88 38.71 -0.59
C THR A 152 4.81 37.56 -0.27
N ARG A 153 6.11 37.86 -0.13
CA ARG A 153 7.13 36.87 0.20
C ARG A 153 7.18 36.63 1.70
N VAL A 154 7.17 35.36 2.07
CA VAL A 154 7.37 34.91 3.46
C VAL A 154 8.42 33.80 3.41
N GLU A 155 9.68 34.21 3.45
CA GLU A 155 10.84 33.33 3.18
C GLU A 155 10.86 32.09 4.09
N GLY A 156 10.51 32.23 5.37
CA GLY A 156 10.43 31.09 6.29
C GLY A 156 9.38 30.05 5.88
N LEU A 157 8.25 30.48 5.31
CA LEU A 157 7.19 29.59 4.84
C LEU A 157 7.58 28.94 3.51
N GLU A 158 8.23 29.68 2.62
CA GLU A 158 8.80 29.18 1.36
C GLU A 158 9.85 28.10 1.63
N LEU A 159 10.77 28.33 2.57
CA LEU A 159 11.80 27.37 2.97
C LEU A 159 11.21 26.11 3.62
N LEU A 160 10.23 26.29 4.52
CA LEU A 160 9.52 25.17 5.12
C LEU A 160 8.85 24.31 4.05
N THR A 161 8.22 24.94 3.06
CA THR A 161 7.56 24.24 1.94
C THR A 161 8.57 23.41 1.14
N ALA A 162 9.74 23.95 0.83
CA ALA A 162 10.81 23.20 0.16
C ALA A 162 11.22 21.93 0.94
N TYR A 163 11.41 22.03 2.26
CA TYR A 163 11.74 20.87 3.08
C TYR A 163 10.60 19.85 3.19
N VAL A 164 9.35 20.31 3.26
CA VAL A 164 8.19 19.40 3.29
C VAL A 164 8.06 18.65 1.96
N ILE A 165 8.34 19.29 0.81
CA ILE A 165 8.37 18.62 -0.50
C ILE A 165 9.46 17.55 -0.55
N GLN A 166 10.66 17.83 -0.04
CA GLN A 166 11.73 16.83 0.04
C GLN A 166 11.34 15.66 0.94
N LEU A 167 10.74 15.96 2.09
CA LEU A 167 10.25 14.96 3.02
C LEU A 167 9.15 14.09 2.39
N LYS A 168 8.22 14.70 1.62
CA LYS A 168 7.16 14.02 0.86
C LYS A 168 7.77 12.99 -0.09
N TRP A 169 8.77 13.38 -0.88
CA TRP A 169 9.46 12.45 -1.78
C TRP A 169 10.20 11.33 -1.05
N LEU A 170 10.83 11.63 0.09
CA LEU A 170 11.47 10.63 0.92
C LEU A 170 10.46 9.62 1.49
N THR A 171 9.35 10.10 2.06
CA THR A 171 8.29 9.24 2.61
C THR A 171 7.58 8.45 1.53
N PHE A 172 7.44 9.01 0.33
CA PHE A 172 6.83 8.34 -0.81
C PHE A 172 7.72 7.19 -1.29
N LYS A 173 9.02 7.44 -1.48
CA LYS A 173 10.01 6.39 -1.83
C LYS A 173 10.07 5.29 -0.77
N ALA A 174 10.06 5.66 0.51
CA ALA A 174 10.02 4.69 1.60
C ALA A 174 8.72 3.86 1.60
N THR A 175 7.57 4.48 1.33
CA THR A 175 6.28 3.79 1.20
C THR A 175 6.28 2.81 0.03
N LEU A 176 6.83 3.20 -1.12
CA LEU A 176 6.99 2.31 -2.27
C LEU A 176 7.93 1.14 -1.96
N ALA A 177 9.06 1.41 -1.32
CA ALA A 177 10.00 0.35 -0.91
C ALA A 177 9.31 -0.66 0.03
N ILE A 178 8.57 -0.18 1.04
CA ILE A 178 7.78 -1.02 1.94
C ILE A 178 6.74 -1.81 1.16
N MET A 179 6.05 -1.19 0.21
CA MET A 179 5.05 -1.88 -0.62
C MET A 179 5.68 -3.02 -1.42
N PHE A 180 6.83 -2.81 -2.06
CA PHE A 180 7.54 -3.87 -2.78
C PHE A 180 8.00 -4.99 -1.84
N ILE A 181 8.61 -4.65 -0.71
CA ILE A 181 9.00 -5.63 0.32
C ILE A 181 7.77 -6.42 0.78
N SER A 182 6.64 -5.74 0.99
CA SER A 182 5.37 -6.35 1.36
C SER A 182 4.95 -7.39 0.33
N LEU A 183 4.97 -7.04 -0.97
CA LEU A 183 4.62 -7.97 -2.05
C LEU A 183 5.52 -9.22 -2.05
N PHE A 184 6.84 -9.06 -1.90
CA PHE A 184 7.76 -10.21 -1.80
C PHE A 184 7.45 -11.09 -0.59
N VAL A 185 7.19 -10.48 0.56
CA VAL A 185 6.80 -11.19 1.78
C VAL A 185 5.48 -11.95 1.59
N GLY A 186 4.49 -11.31 0.98
CA GLY A 186 3.21 -11.92 0.66
C GLY A 186 3.36 -13.15 -0.22
N ILE A 187 4.16 -13.04 -1.29
CA ILE A 187 4.47 -14.17 -2.18
C ILE A 187 5.18 -15.29 -1.40
N TYR A 188 6.21 -14.95 -0.62
CA TYR A 188 6.99 -15.92 0.15
C TYR A 188 6.12 -16.73 1.12
N TYR A 189 5.32 -16.07 1.96
CA TYR A 189 4.46 -16.74 2.94
C TYR A 189 3.25 -17.41 2.30
N ALA A 190 2.72 -16.89 1.18
CA ALA A 190 1.67 -17.56 0.42
C ALA A 190 2.19 -18.90 -0.14
N PHE A 191 3.36 -18.90 -0.76
CA PHE A 191 4.01 -20.12 -1.28
C PHE A 191 4.29 -21.14 -0.17
N HIS A 192 4.86 -20.71 0.95
CA HIS A 192 5.18 -21.62 2.06
C HIS A 192 3.91 -22.21 2.70
N SER A 193 2.85 -21.42 2.82
CA SER A 193 1.55 -21.92 3.28
C SER A 193 0.97 -22.95 2.32
N LEU A 194 0.99 -22.69 1.00
CA LEU A 194 0.50 -23.63 0.00
C LEU A 194 1.29 -24.94 0.01
N LEU A 195 2.62 -24.88 0.18
CA LEU A 195 3.46 -26.06 0.32
C LEU A 195 3.14 -26.84 1.59
N ALA A 196 3.00 -26.16 2.73
CA ALA A 196 2.62 -26.80 3.99
C ALA A 196 1.25 -27.49 3.88
N ASP A 197 0.27 -26.81 3.28
CA ASP A 197 -1.07 -27.36 3.05
C ASP A 197 -1.03 -28.57 2.12
N SER A 198 -0.19 -28.57 1.07
CA SER A 198 -0.01 -29.72 0.18
C SER A 198 0.63 -30.93 0.86
N VAL A 199 1.60 -30.71 1.74
CA VAL A 199 2.28 -31.78 2.48
C VAL A 199 1.33 -32.41 3.50
N LEU A 200 0.51 -31.59 4.16
CA LEU A 200 -0.53 -32.06 5.08
C LEU A 200 -1.59 -32.87 4.33
N MET A 201 -2.07 -32.40 3.17
CA MET A 201 -3.00 -33.16 2.33
C MET A 201 -2.43 -34.52 1.90
N GLU A 202 -1.14 -34.58 1.54
CA GLU A 202 -0.51 -35.83 1.14
C GLU A 202 -0.40 -36.81 2.33
N LYS A 203 -0.07 -36.30 3.52
CA LYS A 203 -0.02 -37.09 4.75
C LYS A 203 -1.39 -37.65 5.12
N ASP A 204 -2.44 -36.84 5.04
CA ASP A 204 -3.82 -37.26 5.29
C ASP A 204 -4.30 -38.29 4.26
N ARG A 205 -3.91 -38.12 2.99
CA ARG A 205 -4.22 -39.08 1.92
C ARG A 205 -3.54 -40.43 2.18
N LYS A 206 -2.27 -40.43 2.59
CA LYS A 206 -1.53 -41.64 2.97
C LYS A 206 -2.14 -42.32 4.19
N GLN A 207 -2.50 -41.56 5.23
CA GLN A 207 -3.18 -42.13 6.42
C GLN A 207 -4.52 -42.77 6.06
N LYS A 208 -5.34 -42.12 5.24
CA LYS A 208 -6.62 -42.70 4.77
C LYS A 208 -6.42 -43.97 3.94
N SER A 209 -5.38 -44.02 3.10
CA SER A 209 -5.03 -45.23 2.33
C SER A 209 -4.65 -46.38 3.27
N ASN A 210 -3.73 -46.13 4.19
CA ASN A 210 -3.25 -47.14 5.14
C ASN A 210 -4.39 -47.66 6.04
N ALA A 211 -5.32 -46.78 6.45
CA ALA A 211 -6.50 -47.18 7.21
C ALA A 211 -7.42 -48.11 6.40
N ARG A 212 -7.63 -47.84 5.11
CA ARG A 212 -8.42 -48.72 4.22
C ARG A 212 -7.75 -50.08 4.03
N GLU A 213 -6.44 -50.10 3.80
CA GLU A 213 -5.67 -51.34 3.67
C GLU A 213 -5.72 -52.17 4.95
N ASN A 214 -5.57 -51.53 6.12
CA ASN A 214 -5.70 -52.22 7.40
C ASN A 214 -7.08 -52.85 7.61
N VAL A 215 -8.16 -52.15 7.25
CA VAL A 215 -9.52 -52.69 7.32
C VAL A 215 -9.70 -53.88 6.38
N GLN A 216 -9.22 -53.79 5.13
CA GLN A 216 -9.27 -54.91 4.19
C GLN A 216 -8.47 -56.11 4.71
N ASN A 217 -7.27 -55.90 5.25
CA ASN A 217 -6.44 -56.97 5.80
C ASN A 217 -7.11 -57.67 6.99
N VAL A 218 -7.73 -56.92 7.90
CA VAL A 218 -8.50 -57.50 9.02
C VAL A 218 -9.70 -58.30 8.51
N LEU A 219 -10.43 -57.78 7.52
CA LEU A 219 -11.55 -58.49 6.90
C LEU A 219 -11.10 -59.80 6.24
N HIS A 220 -10.02 -59.77 5.46
CA HIS A 220 -9.44 -60.96 4.83
C HIS A 220 -8.97 -61.99 5.86
N GLN A 221 -8.27 -61.58 6.91
CA GLN A 221 -7.85 -62.47 7.99
C GLN A 221 -9.06 -63.07 8.74
N SER A 222 -10.11 -62.28 9.00
CA SER A 222 -11.33 -62.77 9.63
C SER A 222 -12.08 -63.78 8.78
N ALA A 223 -12.10 -63.59 7.45
CA ALA A 223 -12.71 -64.50 6.49
C ALA A 223 -11.89 -65.80 6.39
N ALA A 224 -10.55 -65.70 6.33
CA ALA A 224 -9.66 -66.85 6.32
C ALA A 224 -9.78 -67.69 7.61
N ARG A 225 -9.88 -67.05 8.78
CA ARG A 225 -10.12 -67.75 10.06
C ARG A 225 -11.47 -68.46 10.09
N ARG A 226 -12.54 -67.83 9.57
CA ARG A 226 -13.85 -68.47 9.45
C ARG A 226 -13.84 -69.67 8.51
N ALA A 227 -13.18 -69.56 7.36
CA ALA A 227 -13.02 -70.67 6.42
C ALA A 227 -12.19 -71.83 7.00
N ALA A 228 -11.15 -71.52 7.78
CA ALA A 228 -10.33 -72.53 8.46
C ALA A 228 -11.08 -73.24 9.61
N ALA A 229 -11.94 -72.53 10.35
CA ALA A 229 -12.80 -73.14 11.36
C ALA A 229 -13.85 -74.06 10.73
N ALA A 230 -14.51 -73.63 9.65
CA ALA A 230 -15.48 -74.46 8.93
C ALA A 230 -14.88 -75.75 8.32
N LYS A 231 -13.57 -75.76 8.04
CA LYS A 231 -12.83 -76.95 7.57
C LYS A 231 -12.41 -77.93 8.69
N LYS A 232 -12.49 -77.51 9.95
CA LYS A 232 -12.18 -78.35 11.12
C LYS A 232 -13.40 -79.09 11.66
N ASP A 233 -14.60 -78.58 11.36
CA ASP A 233 -15.89 -79.15 11.77
C ASP A 233 -16.49 -80.07 10.69
N SER A 234 -15.73 -80.37 9.62
CA SER A 234 -16.07 -81.32 8.54
C SER A 234 -15.11 -82.50 8.53
#